data_AF-A0A9W6ZKD1-F1
#
_entry.id   AF-A0A9W6ZKD1-F1
#
_cell.length_a   1.000
_cell.length_b   1.000
_cell.length_c   1.000
_cell.angle_alpha   90.00
_cell.angle_beta   90.00
_cell.angle_gamma   90.00
#
_symmetry.space_group_name_H-M   'P 1'
#
loop_
_entity.id
_entity.type
_entity.pdbx_description
1 polymer ?
#
loop_
_entity_poly.entity_id
_entity_poly.type
_entity_poly.pdbx_seq_one_letter_code
_entity_poly.pdbx_strand_id
1 'polypeptide(L)'
;DDAALTVLGQVAFMPTLVLAARLCPVGIEGTLFATLMSTFNLAGIVGSEAGAGLTKALGVTATDFGNLGWLTVICNLSSLYPLLFIDQLLLDPDDEANE
;
A
#
# COMPACT_ATOMS: atom_id res chain seq x y z
N ASP A 1 -17.71 8.21 7.38
CA ASP A 1 -16.54 7.32 7.53
C ASP A 1 -15.89 7.06 6.18
N ASP A 2 -16.61 6.62 5.15
CA ASP A 2 -16.05 6.45 3.78
C ASP A 2 -15.43 7.72 3.16
N ALA A 3 -16.05 8.88 3.36
CA ALA A 3 -15.52 10.15 2.87
C ALA A 3 -14.16 10.49 3.52
N ALA A 4 -14.00 10.19 4.81
CA ALA A 4 -12.75 10.44 5.53
C ALA A 4 -11.65 9.48 5.07
N LEU A 5 -11.97 8.20 4.89
CA LEU A 5 -11.05 7.19 4.35
C LEU A 5 -10.58 7.54 2.93
N THR A 6 -11.50 8.01 2.09
CA THR A 6 -11.19 8.45 0.72
C THR A 6 -10.24 9.66 0.74
N VAL A 7 -10.53 10.64 1.59
CA VAL A 7 -9.68 11.84 1.75
C VAL A 7 -8.30 11.48 2.32
N LEU A 8 -8.23 10.57 3.31
CA LEU A 8 -6.98 10.05 3.85
C LEU A 8 -6.15 9.33 2.78
N GLY A 9 -6.79 8.55 1.91
CA GLY A 9 -6.12 7.92 0.77
C GLY A 9 -5.50 8.96 -0.18
N GLN A 10 -6.26 9.99 -0.54
CA GLN A 10 -5.77 11.08 -1.39
C GLN A 10 -4.59 11.84 -0.75
N VAL A 11 -4.64 12.10 0.56
CA VAL A 11 -3.57 12.78 1.30
C VAL A 11 -2.32 11.90 1.41
N ALA A 12 -2.47 10.60 1.65
CA ALA A 12 -1.36 9.65 1.69
C ALA A 12 -0.69 9.46 0.31
N PHE A 13 -1.41 9.69 -0.79
CA PHE A 13 -0.85 9.63 -2.14
C PHE A 13 -0.01 10.84 -2.53
N MET A 14 -0.32 12.01 -1.97
CA MET A 14 0.39 13.26 -2.27
C MET A 14 1.92 13.18 -2.06
N PRO A 15 2.46 12.65 -0.94
CA PRO A 15 3.90 12.54 -0.74
C PRO A 15 4.56 11.54 -1.69
N THR A 16 3.90 10.42 -2.03
CA THR A 16 4.41 9.44 -3.00
C THR A 16 4.52 10.04 -4.40
N LEU A 17 3.53 10.85 -4.79
CA LEU A 17 3.55 11.60 -6.04
C LEU A 17 4.67 12.65 -6.05
N VAL A 18 4.87 13.36 -4.94
CA VAL A 18 5.95 14.34 -4.79
C VAL A 18 7.31 13.64 -4.86
N LEU A 19 7.49 12.49 -4.19
CA LEU A 19 8.74 11.73 -4.21
C LEU A 19 9.05 11.18 -5.62
N ALA A 20 8.03 10.65 -6.32
CA ALA A 20 8.16 10.19 -7.69
C ALA A 20 8.49 11.32 -8.67
N ALA A 21 7.85 12.50 -8.51
CA ALA A 21 8.15 13.69 -9.30
C ALA A 21 9.58 14.23 -9.04
N ARG A 22 10.11 14.08 -7.80
CA ARG A 22 11.49 14.45 -7.48
C ARG A 22 12.53 13.53 -8.11
N LEU A 23 12.20 12.26 -8.36
CA LEU A 23 13.08 11.30 -9.03
C LEU A 23 13.10 11.45 -10.56
N CYS A 24 12.07 12.04 -11.16
CA CYS A 24 11.96 12.13 -12.62
C CYS A 24 12.51 13.46 -13.18
N PRO A 25 13.34 13.42 -14.23
CA PRO A 25 13.84 14.61 -14.92
C PRO A 25 12.71 15.35 -15.65
N VAL A 26 12.95 16.64 -15.94
CA VAL A 26 11.97 17.53 -16.57
C VAL A 26 11.45 16.97 -17.90
N GLY A 27 10.11 16.84 -18.03
CA GLY A 27 9.44 16.46 -19.27
C GLY A 27 8.62 15.16 -19.25
N ILE A 28 8.64 14.37 -18.16
CA ILE A 28 7.88 13.10 -18.04
C ILE A 28 6.86 13.08 -16.88
N GLU A 29 6.70 14.20 -16.16
CA GLU A 29 5.83 14.32 -14.98
C GLU A 29 4.38 13.89 -15.24
N GLY A 30 3.85 14.23 -16.42
CA GLY A 30 2.48 13.87 -16.81
C GLY A 30 2.28 12.37 -17.06
N THR A 31 3.26 11.68 -17.65
CA THR A 31 3.20 10.23 -17.90
C THR A 31 3.30 9.46 -16.58
N LEU A 32 4.14 9.91 -15.65
CA LEU A 32 4.27 9.33 -14.31
C LEU A 32 2.96 9.46 -13.52
N PHE A 33 2.34 10.63 -13.54
CA PHE A 33 1.05 10.83 -12.90
C PHE A 33 -0.04 9.93 -13.50
N ALA A 34 -0.09 9.83 -14.84
CA ALA A 34 -1.06 8.99 -15.54
C ALA A 34 -0.87 7.49 -15.23
N THR A 35 0.38 7.01 -15.18
CA THR A 35 0.66 5.61 -14.84
C THR A 35 0.31 5.32 -13.39
N LEU A 36 0.70 6.18 -12.44
CA LEU A 36 0.34 6.01 -11.03
C LEU A 36 -1.17 5.99 -10.83
N MET A 37 -1.91 6.94 -11.42
CA MET A 37 -3.37 6.97 -11.33
C MET A 37 -4.02 5.73 -11.97
N SER A 38 -3.49 5.23 -13.10
CA SER A 38 -3.95 4.00 -13.74
C SER A 38 -3.70 2.78 -12.85
N THR A 39 -2.51 2.68 -12.24
CA THR A 39 -2.17 1.62 -11.30
C THR A 39 -3.05 1.67 -10.06
N PHE A 40 -3.38 2.86 -9.53
CA PHE A 40 -4.28 2.98 -8.37
C PHE A 40 -5.70 2.58 -8.67
N ASN A 41 -6.23 3.00 -9.82
CA ASN A 41 -7.58 2.58 -10.22
C ASN A 41 -7.64 1.06 -10.41
N LEU A 42 -6.62 0.46 -11.03
CA LEU A 42 -6.49 -0.99 -11.16
C LEU A 42 -6.34 -1.68 -9.81
N ALA A 43 -5.49 -1.17 -8.91
CA ALA A 43 -5.27 -1.73 -7.58
C ALA A 43 -6.54 -1.69 -6.72
N GLY A 44 -7.39 -0.66 -6.88
CA GLY A 44 -8.69 -0.61 -6.23
C GLY A 44 -9.62 -1.75 -6.67
N ILE A 45 -9.75 -1.95 -7.98
CA ILE A 45 -10.60 -3.01 -8.56
C ILE A 45 -10.05 -4.40 -8.21
N VAL A 46 -8.75 -4.60 -8.37
CA VAL A 46 -8.08 -5.86 -8.05
C VAL A 46 -8.13 -6.11 -6.55
N GLY A 47 -7.97 -5.10 -5.70
CA GLY A 47 -8.07 -5.23 -4.25
C GLY A 47 -9.46 -5.65 -3.80
N SER A 48 -10.52 -5.08 -4.38
CA SER A 48 -11.90 -5.48 -4.07
C SER A 48 -12.22 -6.89 -4.56
N GLU A 49 -11.83 -7.24 -5.79
CA GLU A 49 -12.10 -8.55 -6.39
C GLU A 49 -11.26 -9.65 -5.73
N ALA A 50 -9.97 -9.38 -5.47
CA ALA A 50 -9.06 -10.31 -4.80
C ALA A 50 -9.45 -10.47 -3.32
N GLY A 51 -9.87 -9.42 -2.63
CA GLY A 51 -10.39 -9.51 -1.26
C GLY A 51 -11.65 -10.38 -1.19
N ALA A 52 -12.59 -10.18 -2.12
CA ALA A 52 -13.79 -11.01 -2.22
C ALA A 52 -13.47 -12.47 -2.61
N GLY A 53 -12.55 -12.66 -3.56
CA GLY A 53 -12.07 -13.98 -4.00
C GLY A 53 -11.34 -14.74 -2.89
N LEU A 54 -10.50 -14.06 -2.11
CA LEU A 54 -9.76 -14.63 -0.99
C LEU A 54 -10.71 -15.03 0.15
N THR A 55 -11.73 -14.21 0.42
CA THR A 55 -12.80 -14.52 1.37
C THR A 55 -13.58 -15.77 0.96
N LYS A 56 -13.89 -15.90 -0.35
CA LYS A 56 -14.49 -17.11 -0.92
C LYS A 56 -13.57 -18.33 -0.85
N ALA A 57 -12.28 -18.16 -1.15
CA ALA A 57 -11.30 -19.25 -1.17
C ALA A 57 -11.02 -19.83 0.23
N LEU A 58 -11.05 -18.99 1.29
CA LEU A 58 -10.92 -19.45 2.68
C LEU A 58 -12.24 -19.98 3.29
N GLY A 59 -13.33 -19.97 2.52
CA GLY A 59 -14.64 -20.48 2.95
C GLY A 59 -15.37 -19.59 3.96
N VAL A 60 -14.92 -18.34 4.14
CA VAL A 60 -15.53 -17.38 5.07
C VAL A 60 -16.89 -16.98 4.51
N THR A 61 -17.95 -17.55 5.08
CA THR A 61 -19.35 -17.20 4.80
C THR A 61 -19.91 -16.49 6.04
N ALA A 62 -20.99 -15.70 5.89
CA ALA A 62 -21.63 -14.95 6.98
C ALA A 62 -22.02 -15.77 8.24
N THR A 63 -21.90 -17.10 8.18
CA THR A 63 -22.21 -18.07 9.23
C THR A 63 -21.01 -18.83 9.80
N ASP A 64 -19.80 -18.76 9.21
CA ASP A 64 -18.60 -19.43 9.74
C ASP A 64 -17.35 -18.55 9.60
N PHE A 65 -16.89 -18.01 10.74
CA PHE A 65 -15.75 -17.11 10.85
C PHE A 65 -14.45 -17.84 11.19
N GLY A 66 -14.42 -19.18 11.12
CA GLY A 66 -13.31 -20.00 11.65
C GLY A 66 -11.93 -19.63 11.10
N ASN A 67 -11.86 -19.18 9.85
CA ASN A 67 -10.62 -18.79 9.17
C ASN A 67 -10.39 -17.27 9.07
N LEU A 68 -11.27 -16.44 9.65
CA LEU A 68 -11.12 -14.98 9.62
C LEU A 68 -9.88 -14.50 10.39
N GLY A 69 -9.54 -15.22 11.47
CA GLY A 69 -8.31 -14.99 12.24
C GLY A 69 -7.05 -15.24 11.40
N TRP A 70 -7.02 -16.30 10.59
CA TRP A 70 -5.89 -16.58 9.69
C TRP A 70 -5.73 -15.51 8.62
N LEU A 71 -6.84 -15.03 8.05
CA LEU A 71 -6.85 -13.93 7.10
C LEU A 71 -6.31 -12.63 7.73
N THR A 72 -6.71 -12.35 8.96
CA THR A 72 -6.29 -11.18 9.74
C THR A 72 -4.81 -11.26 10.11
N VAL A 73 -4.30 -12.44 10.47
CA VAL A 73 -2.88 -12.68 10.75
C VAL A 73 -2.04 -12.48 9.49
N ILE A 74 -2.45 -13.02 8.34
CA ILE A 74 -1.75 -12.79 7.06
C ILE A 74 -1.75 -11.30 6.70
N CYS A 75 -2.89 -10.62 6.84
CA CYS A 75 -2.99 -9.19 6.55
C CYS A 75 -2.11 -8.36 7.49
N ASN A 76 -2.12 -8.66 8.79
CA ASN A 76 -1.24 -8.02 9.78
C ASN A 76 0.25 -8.31 9.50
N LEU A 77 0.61 -9.54 9.10
CA LEU A 77 2.00 -9.87 8.71
C LEU A 77 2.41 -9.10 7.45
N SER A 78 1.52 -8.96 6.47
CA SER A 78 1.76 -8.15 5.26
C SER A 78 1.90 -6.66 5.60
N SER A 79 1.17 -6.15 6.59
CA SER A 79 1.34 -4.80 7.14
C SER A 79 2.58 -4.65 8.04
N LEU A 80 3.09 -5.75 8.61
CA LEU A 80 4.35 -5.77 9.37
C LEU A 80 5.57 -5.85 8.45
N TYR A 81 5.43 -6.43 7.26
CA TYR A 81 6.46 -6.49 6.24
C TYR A 81 7.08 -5.13 5.85
N PRO A 82 6.30 -4.05 5.62
CA PRO A 82 6.87 -2.72 5.41
C PRO A 82 7.57 -2.16 6.66
N LEU A 83 7.19 -2.61 7.87
CA LEU A 83 7.89 -2.24 9.10
C LEU A 83 9.29 -2.88 9.18
N LEU A 84 9.42 -4.14 8.74
CA LEU A 84 10.72 -4.80 8.58
C LEU A 84 11.58 -4.11 7.50
N PHE A 85 10.95 -3.55 6.47
CA PHE A 85 11.64 -2.79 5.43
C PHE A 85 12.11 -1.41 5.92
N ILE A 86 11.40 -0.79 6.86
CA ILE A 86 11.87 0.42 7.55
C ILE A 86 13.10 0.12 8.40
N ASP A 87 13.16 -1.03 9.09
CA ASP A 87 14.36 -1.44 9.84
C ASP A 87 15.58 -1.53 8.91
N GLN A 88 15.44 -2.13 7.73
CA GLN A 88 16.52 -2.21 6.73
C GLN A 88 16.89 -0.86 6.09
N LEU A 89 15.93 0.07 5.96
CA LEU A 89 16.16 1.40 5.35
C LEU A 89 16.70 2.42 6.35
N LEU A 90 16.39 2.27 7.64
CA LEU A 90 16.85 3.14 8.73
C LEU A 90 18.14 2.60 9.35
N LEU A 91 18.45 1.32 9.12
CA LEU A 91 19.74 0.68 9.36
C LEU A 91 20.61 0.70 8.08
N ASP A 92 20.73 1.85 7.44
CA ASP A 92 22.01 2.20 6.80
C ASP A 92 22.91 2.69 7.93
N PRO A 93 23.91 1.89 8.36
CA PRO A 93 25.02 2.42 9.15
C PRO A 93 25.90 3.29 8.23
N ASP A 94 25.42 4.48 7.91
CA ASP A 94 26.28 5.66 7.76
C ASP A 94 26.09 6.44 9.08
N ASP A 95 26.77 6.05 10.16
CA ASP A 95 28.13 6.55 10.45
C ASP A 95 28.07 8.09 10.55
N GLU A 96 27.81 8.71 11.70
CA GLU A 96 28.81 8.98 12.75
C GLU A 96 30.18 9.51 12.27
N ALA A 97 30.33 9.93 11.00
CA ALA A 97 31.50 10.67 10.53
C ALA A 97 31.12 12.07 10.01
N ASN A 98 31.81 13.07 10.60
CA ASN A 98 31.73 14.53 10.43
C ASN A 98 30.55 15.22 11.15
N GLU A 99 30.72 15.96 12.24
CA GLU A 99 31.80 16.92 12.60
C GLU A 99 32.16 17.95 11.50
#